data_AF-A0A7M4AUY2-F1
#
_entry.id   AF-A0A7M4AUY2-F1
#
_cell.length_a   1.000
_cell.length_b   1.000
_cell.length_c   1.000
_cell.angle_alpha   90.00
_cell.angle_beta   90.00
_cell.angle_gamma   90.00
#
_symmetry.space_group_name_H-M   'P 1'
#
loop_
_entity.id
_entity.type
_entity.pdbx_description
1 polymer ?
#
loop_
_entity_poly.entity_id
_entity_poly.type
_entity_poly.pdbx_seq_one_letter_code
_entity_poly.pdbx_strand_id
1 'polypeptide(L)'
;MDIDAFLSRLDSHRRAGRVDDATFSRVAEHERSEKNDAPTSIVIENGSAVSGADLESTGEGSQLAANSKRFSLGVAAAIGSTLILVGIGLLASLVDDATDLDLVIPLFGLLAGLAYFAPNLKVEGRAEVFVGEARSVLFGVASMVAVMWYITVIVDKPWDEDFGPLNMFAWGPTLAVAFAAVGFARKMNAWVSYCLTWILWFYPFVFALEAGSGEFYGIAVIMAVLSYAMVSEYLDEKRTAGSGVQAAFLGMMWGIMAWFTLEEFDDLINNDVVLPLAYILGWMAVVEAAGRYTTLLT
;
A
#
# COMPACT_ATOMS: atom_id res chain seq x y z
N MET A 1 -21.24 -11.83 42.62
CA MET A 1 -22.66 -11.43 42.66
C MET A 1 -23.46 -12.64 43.15
N ASP A 2 -24.50 -12.46 43.95
CA ASP A 2 -25.28 -13.60 44.49
C ASP A 2 -26.32 -14.06 43.46
N ILE A 3 -26.07 -15.22 42.84
CA ILE A 3 -26.88 -15.79 41.75
C ILE A 3 -28.31 -16.08 42.24
N ASP A 4 -28.47 -16.50 43.49
CA ASP A 4 -29.80 -16.81 44.05
C ASP A 4 -30.63 -15.53 44.20
N ALA A 5 -29.99 -14.42 44.57
CA ALA A 5 -30.63 -13.10 44.61
C ALA A 5 -30.98 -12.58 43.21
N PHE A 6 -30.15 -12.87 42.20
CA PHE A 6 -30.41 -12.51 40.80
C PHE A 6 -31.58 -13.30 40.21
N LEU A 7 -31.58 -14.63 40.34
CA LEU A 7 -32.66 -15.49 39.85
C LEU A 7 -33.99 -15.21 40.56
N SER A 8 -33.96 -14.85 41.85
CA SER A 8 -35.15 -14.40 42.58
C SER A 8 -35.75 -13.13 41.97
N ARG A 9 -34.92 -12.14 41.61
CA ARG A 9 -35.39 -10.93 40.92
C ARG A 9 -35.91 -11.25 39.52
N LEU A 10 -35.25 -12.15 38.79
CA LEU A 10 -35.69 -12.56 37.47
C LEU A 10 -37.04 -13.31 37.50
N ASP A 11 -37.27 -14.18 38.49
CA ASP A 11 -38.56 -14.85 38.68
C ASP A 11 -39.68 -13.85 39.02
N SER A 12 -39.36 -12.76 39.74
CA SER A 12 -40.32 -11.67 39.98
C SER A 12 -40.77 -10.99 38.68
N HIS A 13 -39.86 -10.84 37.71
CA HIS A 13 -40.17 -10.29 36.38
C HIS A 13 -40.94 -11.28 35.50
N ARG A 14 -40.67 -12.58 35.62
CA ARG A 14 -41.46 -13.65 34.98
C ARG A 14 -42.90 -13.67 35.50
N ARG A 15 -43.09 -13.65 36.82
CA ARG A 15 -44.43 -13.59 37.45
C ARG A 15 -45.20 -12.31 37.11
N ALA A 16 -44.48 -11.20 36.85
CA ALA A 16 -45.06 -9.95 36.38
C ALA A 16 -45.37 -9.94 34.86
N GLY A 17 -45.16 -11.06 34.15
CA GLY A 17 -45.43 -11.20 32.71
C GLY A 17 -44.48 -10.40 31.81
N ARG A 18 -43.35 -9.91 32.34
CA ARG A 18 -42.35 -9.14 31.58
C ARG A 18 -41.29 -10.01 30.92
N VAL A 19 -41.17 -11.26 31.38
CA VAL A 19 -40.24 -12.26 30.87
C VAL A 19 -41.02 -13.54 30.66
N ASP A 20 -40.86 -14.15 29.48
CA ASP A 20 -41.44 -15.43 29.12
C ASP A 20 -40.71 -16.61 29.79
N ASP A 21 -41.42 -17.72 29.98
CA ASP A 21 -40.89 -18.91 30.67
C ASP A 21 -39.68 -19.51 29.95
N ALA A 22 -39.61 -19.37 28.63
CA ALA A 22 -38.48 -19.85 27.83
C ALA A 22 -37.22 -19.01 28.07
N THR A 23 -37.33 -17.67 28.08
CA THR A 23 -36.19 -16.80 28.40
C THR A 23 -35.72 -16.97 29.84
N PHE A 24 -36.64 -17.14 30.80
CA PHE A 24 -36.27 -17.43 32.19
C PHE A 24 -35.46 -18.72 32.30
N SER A 25 -35.92 -19.79 31.66
CA SER A 25 -35.25 -21.10 31.72
C SER A 25 -33.84 -21.06 31.12
N ARG A 26 -33.68 -20.39 29.97
CA ARG A 26 -32.39 -20.21 29.31
C ARG A 26 -31.39 -19.42 30.18
N VAL A 27 -31.84 -18.33 30.81
CA VAL A 27 -30.98 -17.51 31.67
C VAL A 27 -30.64 -18.26 32.97
N ALA A 28 -31.60 -18.97 33.55
CA ALA A 28 -31.37 -19.78 34.75
C ALA A 28 -30.37 -20.93 34.51
N GLU A 29 -30.40 -21.55 33.34
CA GLU A 29 -29.42 -22.57 32.93
C GLU A 29 -28.03 -21.95 32.70
N HIS A 30 -27.95 -20.80 32.04
CA HIS A 30 -26.70 -20.09 31.79
C HIS A 30 -25.99 -19.69 33.10
N GLU A 31 -26.69 -19.03 34.01
CA GLU A 31 -26.14 -18.58 35.30
C GLU A 31 -25.74 -19.76 36.21
N ARG A 32 -26.43 -20.89 36.11
CA ARG A 32 -26.06 -22.11 36.83
C ARG A 32 -24.85 -22.82 36.22
N SER A 33 -24.70 -22.76 34.90
CA SER A 33 -23.54 -23.32 34.20
C SER A 33 -22.27 -22.52 34.48
N GLU A 34 -22.37 -21.19 34.57
CA GLU A 34 -21.25 -20.28 34.82
C GLU A 34 -20.66 -20.42 36.23
N LYS A 35 -21.39 -21.01 37.19
CA LYS A 35 -20.88 -21.31 38.53
C LYS A 35 -19.80 -22.41 38.55
N ASN A 36 -19.70 -23.23 37.50
CA ASN A 36 -18.75 -24.34 37.43
C ASN A 36 -17.46 -24.03 36.67
N ASP A 37 -17.39 -22.93 35.92
CA ASP A 37 -16.17 -22.54 35.20
C ASP A 37 -15.54 -21.30 35.81
N ALA A 38 -14.28 -21.44 36.23
CA ALA A 38 -13.46 -20.34 36.73
C ALA A 38 -13.32 -19.23 35.67
N PRO A 39 -13.17 -17.95 36.06
CA PRO A 39 -13.44 -16.83 35.17
C PRO A 39 -12.39 -16.70 34.08
N THR A 40 -12.77 -17.01 32.84
CA THR A 40 -12.08 -16.51 31.64
C THR A 40 -12.40 -15.02 31.47
N SER A 41 -11.35 -14.24 31.21
CA SER A 41 -11.41 -12.79 31.00
C SER A 41 -12.47 -12.39 29.98
N ILE A 42 -13.38 -11.50 30.38
CA ILE A 42 -14.39 -10.88 29.52
C ILE A 42 -13.68 -9.96 28.52
N VAL A 43 -13.61 -10.41 27.26
CA VAL A 43 -13.48 -9.51 26.11
C VAL A 43 -14.87 -8.98 25.81
N ILE A 44 -15.02 -7.66 25.80
CA ILE A 44 -16.28 -6.99 25.48
C ILE A 44 -16.55 -7.16 23.97
N GLU A 45 -17.30 -8.20 23.61
CA GLU A 45 -18.05 -8.23 22.36
C GLU A 45 -19.35 -7.46 22.56
N ASN A 46 -19.50 -6.34 21.85
CA ASN A 46 -20.80 -5.68 21.73
C ASN A 46 -21.74 -6.59 20.91
N GLY A 47 -22.70 -7.22 21.61
CA GLY A 47 -23.75 -8.07 21.04
C GLY A 47 -24.61 -7.38 19.97
N SER A 48 -25.09 -8.03 18.91
CA SER A 48 -25.84 -9.29 18.74
C SER A 48 -27.35 -9.04 18.59
N ALA A 49 -27.89 -9.32 17.41
CA ALA A 49 -29.26 -9.81 17.23
C ALA A 49 -29.33 -10.57 15.89
N VAL A 50 -28.97 -11.85 15.92
CA VAL A 50 -29.12 -12.78 14.80
C VAL A 50 -30.60 -13.11 14.66
N SER A 51 -31.24 -12.55 13.64
CA SER A 51 -32.49 -13.06 13.06
C SER A 51 -32.13 -14.21 12.12
N GLY A 52 -32.78 -15.36 12.29
CA GLY A 52 -32.43 -16.64 11.65
C GLY A 52 -32.64 -16.71 10.13
N ALA A 53 -31.82 -15.99 9.36
CA ALA A 53 -31.77 -16.08 7.89
C ALA A 53 -30.34 -16.05 7.30
N ASP A 54 -29.28 -16.06 8.11
CA ASP A 54 -27.89 -15.85 7.64
C ASP A 54 -26.98 -17.09 7.77
N LEU A 55 -27.53 -18.29 7.60
CA LEU A 55 -26.75 -19.54 7.70
C LEU A 55 -26.06 -19.99 6.40
N GLU A 56 -25.94 -19.11 5.39
CA GLU A 56 -25.19 -19.41 4.14
C GLU A 56 -24.23 -18.30 3.66
N SER A 57 -23.81 -17.33 4.51
CA SER A 57 -22.82 -16.29 4.14
C SER A 57 -21.45 -16.42 4.83
N THR A 58 -21.16 -17.60 5.38
CA THR A 58 -20.00 -17.87 6.22
C THR A 58 -18.67 -17.81 5.46
N GLY A 59 -17.86 -16.79 5.77
CA GLY A 59 -16.43 -16.69 5.44
C GLY A 59 -16.08 -15.45 4.62
N GLU A 60 -16.60 -15.36 3.40
CA GLU A 60 -16.19 -14.34 2.43
C GLU A 60 -16.73 -12.94 2.76
N GLY A 61 -17.98 -12.82 3.21
CA GLY A 61 -18.59 -11.52 3.52
C GLY A 61 -17.92 -10.78 4.68
N SER A 62 -17.46 -11.51 5.70
CA SER A 62 -16.75 -10.96 6.87
C SER A 62 -15.34 -10.50 6.50
N GLN A 63 -14.64 -11.27 5.66
CA GLN A 63 -13.32 -10.89 5.13
C GLN A 63 -13.41 -9.68 4.19
N LEU A 64 -14.43 -9.63 3.33
CA LEU A 64 -14.64 -8.50 2.42
C LEU A 64 -14.91 -7.19 3.19
N ALA A 65 -15.72 -7.25 4.25
CA ALA A 65 -15.99 -6.12 5.13
C ALA A 65 -14.75 -5.67 5.93
N ALA A 66 -13.91 -6.62 6.37
CA ALA A 66 -12.65 -6.30 7.03
C ALA A 66 -11.64 -5.65 6.07
N ASN A 67 -11.54 -6.18 4.84
CA ASN A 67 -10.66 -5.66 3.79
C ASN A 67 -11.08 -4.26 3.32
N SER A 68 -12.38 -4.04 3.12
CA SER A 68 -12.90 -2.72 2.72
C SER A 68 -12.66 -1.66 3.79
N LYS A 69 -12.81 -2.01 5.07
CA LYS A 69 -12.52 -1.13 6.20
C LYS A 69 -11.04 -0.80 6.32
N ARG A 70 -10.16 -1.77 6.05
CA ARG A 70 -8.72 -1.55 6.03
C ARG A 70 -8.33 -0.61 4.89
N PHE A 71 -8.88 -0.84 3.70
CA PHE A 71 -8.66 0.00 2.54
C PHE A 71 -9.14 1.44 2.78
N SER A 72 -10.36 1.64 3.32
CA SER A 72 -10.88 2.99 3.60
C SER A 72 -10.03 3.75 4.63
N LEU A 73 -9.50 3.04 5.62
CA LEU A 73 -8.55 3.61 6.58
C LEU A 73 -7.23 4.03 5.90
N GLY A 74 -6.74 3.23 4.96
CA GLY A 74 -5.57 3.58 4.15
C GLY A 74 -5.81 4.79 3.25
N VAL A 75 -7.00 4.91 2.65
CA VAL A 75 -7.38 6.10 1.86
C VAL A 75 -7.42 7.35 2.76
N ALA A 76 -8.00 7.25 3.96
CA ALA A 76 -8.00 8.36 4.91
C ALA A 76 -6.58 8.76 5.34
N ALA A 77 -5.69 7.78 5.55
CA ALA A 77 -4.28 8.02 5.85
C ALA A 77 -3.56 8.70 4.68
N ALA A 78 -3.84 8.27 3.44
CA ALA A 78 -3.27 8.88 2.24
C ALA A 78 -3.70 10.35 2.11
N ILE A 79 -5.00 10.65 2.27
CA ILE A 79 -5.51 12.03 2.24
C ILE A 79 -4.85 12.88 3.32
N GLY A 80 -4.79 12.37 4.57
CA GLY A 80 -4.15 13.08 5.68
C GLY A 80 -2.67 13.36 5.41
N SER A 81 -1.95 12.41 4.82
CA SER A 81 -0.54 12.55 4.47
C SER A 81 -0.33 13.55 3.34
N THR A 82 -1.21 13.55 2.33
CA THR A 82 -1.19 14.54 1.25
C THR A 82 -1.40 15.96 1.78
N LEU A 83 -2.32 16.16 2.73
CA LEU A 83 -2.51 17.47 3.37
C LEU A 83 -1.26 17.94 4.13
N ILE A 84 -0.53 17.02 4.79
CA ILE A 84 0.75 17.33 5.43
C ILE A 84 1.79 17.74 4.38
N LEU A 85 1.91 17.00 3.28
CA LEU A 85 2.84 17.31 2.19
C LEU A 85 2.55 18.66 1.56
N VAL A 86 1.27 18.97 1.30
CA VAL A 86 0.83 20.28 0.79
C VAL A 86 1.15 21.38 1.80
N GLY A 87 0.86 21.18 3.08
CA GLY A 87 1.17 22.14 4.13
C GLY A 87 2.67 22.45 4.23
N ILE A 88 3.52 21.43 4.10
CA ILE A 88 4.98 21.59 4.09
C ILE A 88 5.45 22.30 2.81
N GLY A 89 4.88 21.97 1.65
CA GLY A 89 5.18 22.67 0.39
C GLY A 89 4.81 24.15 0.43
N LEU A 90 3.63 24.48 0.96
CA LEU A 90 3.21 25.87 1.17
C LEU A 90 4.11 26.60 2.17
N LEU A 91 4.52 25.93 3.25
CA LEU A 91 5.47 26.50 4.20
C LEU A 91 6.82 26.79 3.55
N ALA A 92 7.35 25.86 2.74
CA ALA A 92 8.60 26.03 2.01
C ALA A 92 8.50 27.25 1.08
N SER A 93 7.42 27.35 0.30
CA SER A 93 7.15 28.47 -0.60
C SER A 93 7.04 29.81 0.14
N LEU A 94 6.33 29.87 1.27
CA LEU A 94 6.18 31.10 2.04
C LEU A 94 7.49 31.58 2.67
N VAL A 95 8.36 30.66 3.08
CA VAL A 95 9.67 31.02 3.65
C VAL A 95 10.62 31.47 2.53
N ASP A 96 10.59 30.81 1.39
CA ASP A 96 11.36 31.23 0.21
C ASP A 96 10.97 32.66 -0.19
N ASP A 97 9.68 32.95 -0.34
CA ASP A 97 9.16 34.30 -0.63
C ASP A 97 9.58 35.37 0.40
N ALA A 98 9.76 34.99 1.67
CA ALA A 98 10.05 35.93 2.74
C ALA A 98 11.55 36.11 3.01
N THR A 99 12.39 35.13 2.65
CA THR A 99 13.80 35.07 3.08
C THR A 99 14.78 34.74 1.96
N ASP A 100 14.30 34.48 0.74
CA ASP A 100 15.06 33.98 -0.41
C ASP A 100 15.85 32.69 -0.10
N LEU A 101 15.30 31.86 0.81
CA LEU A 101 15.93 30.62 1.27
C LEU A 101 15.08 29.42 0.86
N ASP A 102 15.61 28.64 -0.08
CA ASP A 102 14.98 27.40 -0.56
C ASP A 102 15.00 26.32 0.53
N LEU A 103 13.82 26.03 1.09
CA LEU A 103 13.61 25.02 2.11
C LEU A 103 12.99 23.73 1.61
N VAL A 104 12.75 23.57 0.30
CA VAL A 104 12.05 22.39 -0.22
C VAL A 104 12.83 21.12 0.11
N ILE A 105 14.11 21.05 -0.25
CA ILE A 105 14.96 19.88 0.03
C ILE A 105 15.09 19.59 1.53
N PRO A 106 15.47 20.54 2.40
CA PRO A 106 15.63 20.24 3.82
C PRO A 106 14.31 19.84 4.48
N LEU A 107 13.16 20.44 4.12
CA LEU A 107 11.87 20.09 4.72
C LEU A 107 11.36 18.72 4.25
N PHE A 108 11.35 18.47 2.94
CA PHE A 108 10.88 17.18 2.41
C PHE A 108 11.87 16.05 2.70
N GLY A 109 13.17 16.31 2.67
CA GLY A 109 14.21 15.36 3.06
C GLY A 109 14.13 14.99 4.55
N LEU A 110 13.91 15.98 5.43
CA LEU A 110 13.68 15.72 6.86
C LEU A 110 12.39 14.91 7.06
N LEU A 111 11.31 15.26 6.37
CA LEU A 111 10.04 14.53 6.46
C LEU A 111 10.19 13.06 6.03
N ALA A 112 10.86 12.81 4.91
CA ALA A 112 11.18 11.46 4.44
C ALA A 112 12.04 10.69 5.46
N GLY A 113 13.08 11.33 5.99
CA GLY A 113 13.94 10.75 7.02
C GLY A 113 13.17 10.40 8.29
N LEU A 114 12.31 11.30 8.77
CA LEU A 114 11.45 11.06 9.93
C LEU A 114 10.46 9.92 9.66
N ALA A 115 9.85 9.85 8.48
CA ALA A 115 8.94 8.77 8.12
C ALA A 115 9.66 7.41 8.09
N TYR A 116 10.91 7.37 7.60
CA TYR A 116 11.72 6.16 7.53
C TYR A 116 12.21 5.71 8.90
N PHE A 117 12.81 6.62 9.68
CA PHE A 117 13.43 6.32 10.98
C PHE A 117 12.47 6.38 12.17
N ALA A 118 11.21 6.77 11.96
CA ALA A 118 10.24 6.80 13.04
C ALA A 118 10.23 5.45 13.79
N PRO A 119 10.37 5.47 15.13
CA PRO A 119 10.46 4.25 15.91
C PRO A 119 9.20 3.40 15.67
N ASN A 120 9.35 2.09 15.73
CA ASN A 120 8.22 1.16 15.71
C ASN A 120 7.42 1.37 17.00
N LEU A 121 6.52 2.35 16.98
CA LEU A 121 5.48 2.49 17.97
C LEU A 121 4.69 1.18 17.93
N LYS A 122 4.57 0.50 19.07
CA LYS A 122 3.68 -0.67 19.22
C LYS A 122 2.24 -0.18 19.17
N VAL A 123 1.81 0.19 17.97
CA VAL A 123 0.43 0.55 17.68
C VAL A 123 -0.23 -0.73 17.21
N GLU A 124 -1.25 -1.19 17.90
CA GLU A 124 -1.96 -2.42 17.57
C GLU A 124 -3.30 -2.11 16.88
N GLY A 125 -3.71 -3.00 15.96
CA GLY A 125 -5.03 -2.93 15.33
C GLY A 125 -5.15 -1.86 14.24
N ARG A 126 -6.25 -1.10 14.22
CA ARG A 126 -6.54 -0.17 13.10
C ARG A 126 -5.51 0.94 13.00
N ALA A 127 -5.00 1.45 14.11
CA ALA A 127 -4.05 2.55 14.08
C ALA A 127 -2.68 2.12 13.49
N GLU A 128 -2.33 0.83 13.56
CA GLU A 128 -1.14 0.28 12.87
C GLU A 128 -1.24 0.46 11.36
N VAL A 129 -2.41 0.14 10.79
CA VAL A 129 -2.68 0.30 9.34
C VAL A 129 -2.60 1.76 8.95
N PHE A 130 -3.24 2.65 9.72
CA PHE A 130 -3.23 4.09 9.42
C PHE A 130 -1.82 4.68 9.44
N VAL A 131 -1.03 4.36 10.48
CA VAL A 131 0.34 4.85 10.62
C VAL A 131 1.25 4.24 9.55
N GLY A 132 1.07 2.97 9.20
CA GLY A 132 1.82 2.31 8.13
C GLY A 132 1.59 2.97 6.77
N GLU A 133 0.33 3.26 6.42
CA GLU A 133 -0.04 3.96 5.19
C GLU A 133 0.50 5.39 5.18
N ALA A 134 0.31 6.14 6.27
CA ALA A 134 0.78 7.50 6.36
C ALA A 134 2.31 7.59 6.22
N ARG A 135 3.05 6.73 6.92
CA ARG A 135 4.52 6.67 6.81
C ARG A 135 4.95 6.32 5.39
N SER A 136 4.25 5.41 4.72
CA SER A 136 4.58 5.02 3.36
C SER A 136 4.40 6.16 2.36
N VAL A 137 3.30 6.91 2.45
CA VAL A 137 3.06 8.09 1.60
C VAL A 137 4.07 9.19 1.90
N LEU A 138 4.29 9.51 3.18
CA LEU A 138 5.25 10.55 3.58
C LEU A 138 6.67 10.18 3.16
N PHE A 139 7.09 8.92 3.29
CA PHE A 139 8.39 8.49 2.82
C PHE A 139 8.50 8.57 1.29
N GLY A 140 7.59 7.93 0.55
CA GLY A 140 7.69 7.82 -0.90
C GLY A 140 7.56 9.17 -1.61
N VAL A 141 6.51 9.94 -1.29
CA VAL A 141 6.23 11.21 -1.98
C VAL A 141 7.22 12.29 -1.54
N ALA A 142 7.56 12.41 -0.25
CA ALA A 142 8.51 13.43 0.17
C ALA A 142 9.92 13.16 -0.35
N SER A 143 10.36 11.89 -0.39
CA SER A 143 11.63 11.54 -1.02
C SER A 143 11.63 11.89 -2.50
N MET A 144 10.52 11.61 -3.20
CA MET A 144 10.40 11.93 -4.62
C MET A 144 10.46 13.45 -4.84
N VAL A 145 9.70 14.24 -4.07
CA VAL A 145 9.73 15.72 -4.17
C VAL A 145 11.13 16.26 -3.89
N ALA A 146 11.81 15.79 -2.84
CA ALA A 146 13.16 16.27 -2.52
C ALA A 146 14.18 15.93 -3.61
N VAL A 147 14.12 14.71 -4.16
CA VAL A 147 15.00 14.27 -5.25
C VAL A 147 14.72 15.04 -6.54
N MET A 148 13.44 15.18 -6.90
CA MET A 148 12.99 15.96 -8.05
C MET A 148 13.51 17.39 -7.97
N TRP A 149 13.26 18.07 -6.84
CA TRP A 149 13.69 19.45 -6.64
C TRP A 149 15.21 19.61 -6.72
N TYR A 150 15.95 18.67 -6.13
CA TYR A 150 17.41 18.66 -6.24
C TYR A 150 17.88 18.57 -7.69
N ILE A 151 17.28 17.68 -8.48
CA ILE A 151 17.64 17.49 -9.89
C ILE A 151 17.26 18.72 -10.72
N THR A 152 16.07 19.28 -10.54
CA THR A 152 15.54 20.33 -11.43
C THR A 152 15.93 21.74 -11.03
N VAL A 153 16.18 22.02 -9.75
CA VAL A 153 16.42 23.39 -9.25
C VAL A 153 17.86 23.60 -8.78
N ILE A 154 18.48 22.60 -8.14
CA ILE A 154 19.85 22.75 -7.60
C ILE A 154 20.90 22.36 -8.62
N VAL A 155 20.70 21.21 -9.29
CA VAL A 155 21.62 20.76 -10.32
C VAL A 155 21.47 21.58 -11.60
N ASP A 156 20.24 22.05 -11.90
CA ASP A 156 19.85 22.99 -12.97
C ASP A 156 20.81 22.96 -14.17
N LYS A 157 20.81 21.84 -14.90
CA LYS A 157 21.73 21.67 -16.03
C LYS A 157 21.18 22.32 -17.29
N PRO A 158 22.03 22.99 -18.09
CA PRO A 158 21.63 23.48 -19.39
C PRO A 158 21.22 22.33 -20.30
N TRP A 159 20.17 22.56 -21.09
CA TRP A 159 19.48 21.60 -21.95
C TRP A 159 20.38 20.89 -22.99
N ASP A 160 21.62 21.36 -23.19
CA ASP A 160 22.59 20.84 -24.17
C ASP A 160 23.68 19.93 -23.55
N GLU A 161 23.73 19.75 -22.22
CA GLU A 161 24.63 18.77 -21.59
C GLU A 161 23.97 17.38 -21.52
N ASP A 162 23.92 16.74 -22.69
CA ASP A 162 23.62 15.33 -22.84
C ASP A 162 24.69 14.48 -22.13
N PHE A 163 24.45 14.14 -20.88
CA PHE A 163 25.03 12.92 -20.36
C PHE A 163 24.29 11.80 -21.10
N GLY A 164 25.00 10.95 -21.85
CA GLY A 164 24.36 10.01 -22.79
C GLY A 164 23.58 8.87 -22.11
N PRO A 165 23.71 7.59 -22.54
CA PRO A 165 23.10 6.44 -21.84
C PRO A 165 23.53 6.27 -20.36
N LEU A 166 24.40 7.17 -19.88
CA LEU A 166 24.95 7.34 -18.54
C LEU A 166 24.31 8.53 -17.76
N ASN A 167 23.23 9.17 -18.22
CA ASN A 167 22.45 10.17 -17.43
C ASN A 167 21.65 9.54 -16.29
N MET A 168 22.15 8.46 -15.71
CA MET A 168 21.58 7.82 -14.54
C MET A 168 21.47 8.80 -13.36
N PHE A 169 22.17 9.94 -13.38
CA PHE A 169 21.97 10.99 -12.38
C PHE A 169 20.64 11.73 -12.51
N ALA A 170 20.03 11.80 -13.70
CA ALA A 170 18.73 12.43 -13.91
C ALA A 170 17.55 11.51 -13.54
N TRP A 171 17.57 10.25 -13.99
CA TRP A 171 16.46 9.31 -13.75
C TRP A 171 16.77 8.23 -12.69
N GLY A 172 18.03 7.98 -12.36
CA GLY A 172 18.42 6.92 -11.42
C GLY A 172 18.03 7.22 -9.98
N PRO A 173 18.20 8.45 -9.44
CA PRO A 173 17.68 8.79 -8.12
C PRO A 173 16.16 8.64 -8.01
N THR A 174 15.40 9.03 -9.03
CA THR A 174 13.93 8.87 -9.04
C THR A 174 13.54 7.39 -9.12
N LEU A 175 14.26 6.58 -9.90
CA LEU A 175 14.11 5.12 -9.92
C LEU A 175 14.41 4.48 -8.57
N ALA A 176 15.48 4.91 -7.89
CA ALA A 176 15.85 4.43 -6.57
C ALA A 176 14.77 4.75 -5.54
N VAL A 177 14.19 5.96 -5.58
CA VAL A 177 13.06 6.34 -4.72
C VAL A 177 11.82 5.50 -5.02
N ALA A 178 11.46 5.32 -6.30
CA ALA A 178 10.30 4.52 -6.68
C ALA A 178 10.44 3.07 -6.19
N PHE A 179 11.60 2.46 -6.38
CA PHE A 179 11.88 1.10 -5.89
C PHE A 179 11.89 1.03 -4.35
N ALA A 180 12.54 1.99 -3.68
CA ALA A 180 12.55 2.05 -2.22
C ALA A 180 11.15 2.25 -1.63
N ALA A 181 10.29 3.03 -2.29
CA ALA A 181 8.91 3.25 -1.88
C ALA A 181 8.09 1.95 -1.96
N VAL A 182 8.27 1.12 -3.01
CA VAL A 182 7.64 -0.21 -3.09
C VAL A 182 8.06 -1.08 -1.90
N GLY A 183 9.37 -1.16 -1.65
CA GLY A 183 9.92 -1.94 -0.54
C GLY A 183 9.47 -1.44 0.84
N PHE A 184 9.36 -0.13 1.02
CA PHE A 184 8.91 0.47 2.27
C PHE A 184 7.40 0.29 2.49
N ALA A 185 6.57 0.49 1.46
CA ALA A 185 5.14 0.20 1.50
C ALA A 185 4.88 -1.26 1.87
N ARG A 186 5.68 -2.18 1.33
CA ARG A 186 5.66 -3.61 1.68
C ARG A 186 6.02 -3.83 3.14
N LYS A 187 7.12 -3.25 3.62
CA LYS A 187 7.56 -3.38 5.03
C LYS A 187 6.50 -2.88 6.01
N MET A 188 5.77 -1.84 5.65
CA MET A 188 4.73 -1.23 6.49
C MET A 188 3.34 -1.86 6.31
N ASN A 189 3.21 -2.87 5.44
CA ASN A 189 1.93 -3.53 5.11
C ASN A 189 0.82 -2.51 4.70
N ALA A 190 1.23 -1.47 3.98
CA ALA A 190 0.41 -0.36 3.51
C ALA A 190 -0.25 -0.73 2.17
N TRP A 191 -1.52 -1.11 2.17
CA TRP A 191 -2.22 -1.65 1.00
C TRP A 191 -2.48 -0.59 -0.06
N VAL A 192 -2.97 0.58 0.35
CA VAL A 192 -3.30 1.66 -0.58
C VAL A 192 -2.03 2.24 -1.18
N SER A 193 -1.04 2.53 -0.32
CA SER A 193 0.25 3.06 -0.76
C SER A 193 0.96 2.10 -1.71
N TYR A 194 0.94 0.80 -1.41
CA TYR A 194 1.49 -0.23 -2.28
C TYR A 194 0.78 -0.29 -3.63
N CYS A 195 -0.56 -0.31 -3.64
CA CYS A 195 -1.36 -0.28 -4.87
C CYS A 195 -1.15 1.01 -5.70
N LEU A 196 -0.78 2.13 -5.08
CA LEU A 196 -0.57 3.41 -5.77
C LEU A 196 0.90 3.71 -6.07
N THR A 197 1.84 2.82 -5.68
CA THR A 197 3.27 3.10 -5.85
C THR A 197 3.65 3.23 -7.33
N TRP A 198 2.88 2.63 -8.23
CA TRP A 198 3.02 2.77 -9.68
C TRP A 198 3.08 4.21 -10.17
N ILE A 199 2.43 5.16 -9.49
CA ILE A 199 2.47 6.59 -9.83
C ILE A 199 3.91 7.12 -9.74
N LEU A 200 4.68 6.66 -8.75
CA LEU A 200 6.07 7.09 -8.57
C LEU A 200 6.99 6.58 -9.68
N TRP A 201 6.58 5.55 -10.42
CA TRP A 201 7.35 5.02 -11.54
C TRP A 201 7.26 5.90 -12.79
N PHE A 202 6.28 6.80 -12.92
CA PHE A 202 6.26 7.74 -14.05
C PHE A 202 7.46 8.67 -14.07
N TYR A 203 7.92 9.14 -12.91
CA TYR A 203 9.04 10.08 -12.83
C TYR A 203 10.29 9.54 -13.52
N PRO A 204 10.85 8.36 -13.16
CA PRO A 204 12.02 7.86 -13.86
C PRO A 204 11.80 7.67 -15.37
N PHE A 205 10.60 7.27 -15.82
CA PHE A 205 10.31 7.19 -17.26
C PHE A 205 10.35 8.55 -17.95
N VAL A 206 9.69 9.57 -17.38
CA VAL A 206 9.68 10.93 -17.95
C VAL A 206 11.10 11.49 -18.02
N PHE A 207 11.90 11.36 -16.96
CA PHE A 207 13.31 11.81 -16.99
C PHE A 207 14.18 11.02 -17.96
N ALA A 208 13.87 9.74 -18.20
CA ALA A 208 14.60 8.94 -19.18
C ALA A 208 14.25 9.35 -20.62
N LEU A 209 12.99 9.71 -20.89
CA LEU A 209 12.53 10.22 -22.18
C LEU A 209 13.07 11.63 -22.46
N GLU A 210 13.12 12.50 -21.46
CA GLU A 210 13.65 13.86 -21.60
C GLU A 210 15.18 13.90 -21.76
N ALA A 211 15.88 12.78 -21.57
CA ALA A 211 17.34 12.71 -21.64
C ALA A 211 17.91 12.75 -23.08
N GLY A 212 17.06 12.67 -24.11
CA GLY A 212 17.45 12.82 -25.53
C GLY A 212 18.35 11.68 -26.04
N SER A 213 19.65 11.70 -25.73
CA SER A 213 20.59 10.68 -26.18
C SER A 213 20.70 9.49 -25.20
N GLY A 214 20.13 8.34 -25.59
CA GLY A 214 20.18 7.11 -24.79
C GLY A 214 18.93 6.82 -23.96
N GLU A 215 17.82 7.49 -24.28
CA GLU A 215 16.47 7.23 -23.75
C GLU A 215 16.14 5.73 -23.73
N PHE A 216 16.42 5.02 -24.83
CA PHE A 216 16.20 3.58 -24.96
C PHE A 216 16.91 2.76 -23.87
N TYR A 217 18.16 3.11 -23.55
CA TYR A 217 18.92 2.39 -22.51
C TYR A 217 18.40 2.71 -21.12
N GLY A 218 18.02 3.96 -20.85
CA GLY A 218 17.37 4.36 -19.60
C GLY A 218 16.06 3.63 -19.37
N ILE A 219 15.18 3.64 -20.37
CA ILE A 219 13.90 2.93 -20.37
C ILE A 219 14.12 1.42 -20.19
N ALA A 220 15.09 0.82 -20.89
CA ALA A 220 15.41 -0.60 -20.73
C ALA A 220 15.84 -0.95 -19.30
N VAL A 221 16.65 -0.10 -18.64
CA VAL A 221 17.05 -0.30 -17.24
C VAL A 221 15.85 -0.14 -16.31
N ILE A 222 15.03 0.89 -16.50
CA ILE A 222 13.82 1.10 -15.69
C ILE A 222 12.87 -0.10 -15.81
N MET A 223 12.65 -0.58 -17.03
CA MET A 223 11.84 -1.77 -17.32
C MET A 223 12.40 -3.04 -16.69
N ALA A 224 13.73 -3.21 -16.68
CA ALA A 224 14.37 -4.34 -16.02
C ALA A 224 14.18 -4.32 -14.49
N VAL A 225 14.33 -3.15 -13.87
CA VAL A 225 14.12 -2.98 -12.41
C VAL A 225 12.64 -3.16 -12.05
N LEU A 226 11.74 -2.63 -12.87
CA LEU A 226 10.29 -2.81 -12.75
C LEU A 226 9.90 -4.30 -12.83
N SER A 227 10.42 -4.99 -13.84
CA SER A 227 10.21 -6.44 -14.03
C SER A 227 10.75 -7.24 -12.85
N TYR A 228 11.94 -6.90 -12.35
CA TYR A 228 12.49 -7.52 -11.14
C TYR A 228 11.56 -7.34 -9.93
N ALA A 229 11.06 -6.11 -9.70
CA ALA A 229 10.12 -5.85 -8.61
C ALA A 229 8.86 -6.72 -8.75
N MET A 230 8.29 -6.82 -9.95
CA MET A 230 7.09 -7.62 -10.22
C MET A 230 7.32 -9.13 -10.05
N VAL A 231 8.42 -9.67 -10.58
CA VAL A 231 8.77 -11.10 -10.42
C VAL A 231 9.03 -11.42 -8.95
N SER A 232 9.73 -10.54 -8.22
CA SER A 232 10.00 -10.72 -6.79
C SER A 232 8.71 -10.73 -5.96
N GLU A 233 7.70 -9.98 -6.38
CA GLU A 233 6.38 -9.98 -5.73
C GLU A 233 5.54 -11.19 -6.16
N TYR A 234 5.62 -11.62 -7.42
CA TYR A 234 4.91 -12.81 -7.90
C TYR A 234 5.40 -14.11 -7.23
N LEU A 235 6.71 -14.23 -7.01
CA LEU A 235 7.33 -15.42 -6.42
C LEU A 235 7.28 -15.47 -4.88
N ASP A 236 6.76 -14.44 -4.20
CA ASP A 236 6.63 -14.44 -2.74
C ASP A 236 5.42 -15.27 -2.28
N GLU A 237 5.57 -16.59 -2.29
CA GLU A 237 4.54 -17.56 -1.89
C GLU A 237 4.21 -17.53 -0.38
N LYS A 238 5.01 -16.85 0.45
CA LYS A 238 4.87 -16.86 1.91
C LYS A 238 3.82 -15.87 2.43
N ARG A 239 3.10 -15.16 1.57
CA ARG A 239 2.32 -13.98 1.99
C ARG A 239 0.82 -14.26 2.15
N THR A 240 0.31 -13.93 3.34
CA THR A 240 -1.12 -13.81 3.69
C THR A 240 -1.70 -12.41 3.40
N ALA A 241 -1.15 -11.69 2.42
CA ALA A 241 -1.76 -10.45 1.95
C ALA A 241 -2.76 -10.80 0.86
N GLY A 242 -4.01 -10.35 1.03
CA GLY A 242 -5.12 -10.69 0.15
C GLY A 242 -4.73 -10.61 -1.33
N SER A 243 -4.91 -11.72 -2.05
CA SER A 243 -4.52 -11.91 -3.45
C SER A 243 -4.92 -10.75 -4.36
N GLY A 244 -6.00 -10.03 -4.03
CA GLY A 244 -6.47 -8.85 -4.77
C GLY A 244 -5.55 -7.62 -4.72
N VAL A 245 -4.88 -7.32 -3.61
CA VAL A 245 -3.99 -6.13 -3.50
C VAL A 245 -2.71 -6.34 -4.31
N GLN A 246 -2.16 -7.55 -4.24
CA GLN A 246 -1.00 -7.95 -5.03
C GLN A 246 -1.35 -8.04 -6.52
N ALA A 247 -2.51 -8.61 -6.87
CA ALA A 247 -2.98 -8.63 -8.25
C ALA A 247 -3.24 -7.22 -8.81
N ALA A 248 -3.80 -6.31 -8.01
CA ALA A 248 -3.99 -4.91 -8.41
C ALA A 248 -2.66 -4.20 -8.66
N PHE A 249 -1.68 -4.38 -7.77
CA PHE A 249 -0.32 -3.86 -7.98
C PHE A 249 0.32 -4.41 -9.26
N LEU A 250 0.32 -5.74 -9.43
CA LEU A 250 0.88 -6.38 -10.62
C LEU A 250 0.19 -5.90 -11.90
N GLY A 251 -1.15 -5.83 -11.90
CA GLY A 251 -1.93 -5.35 -13.03
C GLY A 251 -1.61 -3.91 -13.43
N MET A 252 -1.49 -3.00 -12.46
CA MET A 252 -1.14 -1.60 -12.73
C MET A 252 0.30 -1.46 -13.26
N MET A 253 1.24 -2.20 -12.68
CA MET A 253 2.64 -2.18 -13.12
C MET A 253 2.80 -2.77 -14.54
N TRP A 254 2.06 -3.85 -14.85
CA TRP A 254 1.95 -4.38 -16.23
C TRP A 254 1.33 -3.36 -17.19
N GLY A 255 0.29 -2.64 -16.76
CA GLY A 255 -0.37 -1.63 -17.57
C GLY A 255 0.59 -0.52 -17.99
N ILE A 256 1.46 -0.08 -17.09
CA ILE A 256 2.48 0.94 -17.37
C ILE A 256 3.55 0.40 -18.32
N MET A 257 4.01 -0.83 -18.11
CA MET A 257 4.94 -1.48 -19.05
C MET A 257 4.34 -1.55 -20.46
N ALA A 258 3.08 -1.96 -20.58
CA ALA A 258 2.38 -2.03 -21.85
C ALA A 258 2.21 -0.64 -22.47
N TRP A 259 1.84 0.36 -21.68
CA TRP A 259 1.69 1.75 -22.13
C TRP A 259 3.00 2.30 -22.72
N PHE A 260 4.10 2.27 -21.96
CA PHE A 260 5.39 2.77 -22.44
C PHE A 260 5.93 1.97 -23.62
N THR A 261 5.68 0.65 -23.65
CA THR A 261 6.07 -0.17 -24.80
C THR A 261 5.25 0.16 -26.06
N LEU A 262 4.03 0.66 -25.93
CA LEU A 262 3.21 1.08 -27.07
C LEU A 262 3.57 2.49 -27.54
N GLU A 263 3.76 3.43 -26.62
CA GLU A 263 4.02 4.83 -26.94
C GLU A 263 5.42 5.04 -27.52
N GLU A 264 6.45 4.45 -26.90
CA GLU A 264 7.84 4.63 -27.36
C GLU A 264 8.15 3.86 -28.65
N PHE A 265 7.39 2.79 -28.91
CA PHE A 265 7.57 1.97 -30.10
C PHE A 265 6.48 2.20 -31.16
N ASP A 266 5.63 3.23 -31.03
CA ASP A 266 4.63 3.58 -32.05
C ASP A 266 5.31 3.93 -33.39
N ASP A 267 6.46 4.61 -33.34
CA ASP A 267 7.32 4.84 -34.51
C ASP A 267 7.96 3.55 -35.05
N LEU A 268 8.16 2.53 -34.19
CA LEU A 268 8.71 1.23 -34.58
C LEU A 268 7.64 0.29 -35.16
N ILE A 269 6.38 0.42 -34.75
CA ILE A 269 5.22 -0.33 -35.29
C ILE A 269 5.01 0.00 -36.77
N ASN A 270 5.34 1.23 -37.18
CA ASN A 270 5.32 1.62 -38.59
C ASN A 270 6.44 0.98 -39.43
N ASN A 271 7.46 0.34 -38.82
CA ASN A 271 8.60 -0.22 -39.55
C ASN A 271 8.93 -1.70 -39.26
N ASP A 272 8.47 -2.32 -38.17
CA ASP A 272 8.40 -3.78 -38.03
C ASP A 272 7.67 -4.20 -36.73
N VAL A 273 6.47 -4.73 -36.88
CA VAL A 273 5.60 -5.27 -35.81
C VAL A 273 6.26 -6.42 -34.99
N VAL A 274 7.37 -6.96 -35.49
CA VAL A 274 8.05 -8.14 -34.93
C VAL A 274 8.80 -7.83 -33.63
N LEU A 275 9.42 -6.65 -33.51
CA LEU A 275 10.28 -6.34 -32.35
C LEU A 275 9.49 -6.09 -31.04
N PRO A 276 8.39 -5.30 -31.04
CA PRO A 276 7.57 -5.10 -29.86
C PRO A 276 6.89 -6.40 -29.40
N LEU A 277 6.41 -7.23 -30.35
CA LEU A 277 5.89 -8.57 -30.06
C LEU A 277 6.97 -9.50 -29.51
N ALA A 278 8.18 -9.48 -30.06
CA ALA A 278 9.30 -10.27 -29.54
C ALA A 278 9.74 -9.81 -28.14
N TYR A 279 9.59 -8.52 -27.82
CA TYR A 279 9.82 -8.00 -26.48
C TYR A 279 8.72 -8.42 -25.50
N ILE A 280 7.44 -8.30 -25.87
CA ILE A 280 6.32 -8.77 -25.06
C ILE A 280 6.40 -10.28 -24.84
N LEU A 281 6.68 -11.05 -25.90
CA LEU A 281 6.90 -12.50 -25.83
C LEU A 281 8.17 -12.86 -25.08
N GLY A 282 9.24 -12.07 -25.20
CA GLY A 282 10.48 -12.22 -24.46
C GLY A 282 10.27 -12.01 -22.96
N TRP A 283 9.46 -11.02 -22.59
CA TRP A 283 9.06 -10.78 -21.21
C TRP A 283 8.14 -11.89 -20.68
N MET A 284 7.17 -12.34 -21.47
CA MET A 284 6.37 -13.52 -21.11
C MET A 284 7.25 -14.77 -20.94
N ALA A 285 8.27 -14.96 -21.79
CA ALA A 285 9.21 -16.07 -21.70
C ALA A 285 10.17 -15.95 -20.51
N VAL A 286 10.59 -14.75 -20.11
CA VAL A 286 11.37 -14.53 -18.88
C VAL A 286 10.53 -14.86 -17.65
N VAL A 287 9.25 -14.47 -17.64
CA VAL A 287 8.30 -14.81 -16.57
C VAL A 287 8.05 -16.33 -16.52
N GLU A 288 7.90 -16.98 -17.68
CA GLU A 288 7.72 -18.43 -17.75
C GLU A 288 9.00 -19.21 -17.36
N ALA A 289 10.17 -18.73 -17.78
CA ALA A 289 11.46 -19.32 -17.43
C ALA A 289 11.77 -19.19 -15.93
N ALA A 290 11.40 -18.07 -15.31
CA ALA A 290 11.45 -17.89 -13.87
C ALA A 290 10.52 -18.87 -13.14
N GLY A 291 9.34 -19.16 -13.70
CA GLY A 291 8.41 -20.19 -13.18
C GLY A 291 8.88 -21.64 -13.35
N ARG A 292 9.70 -21.94 -14.36
CA ARG A 292 10.27 -23.29 -14.59
C ARG A 292 11.52 -23.58 -13.75
N TYR A 293 12.30 -22.56 -13.39
CA TYR A 293 13.48 -22.74 -12.54
C TYR A 293 13.11 -23.04 -11.07
N THR A 294 11.94 -22.60 -10.61
CA THR A 294 11.43 -22.88 -9.26
C THR A 294 10.83 -24.29 -9.12
N THR A 295 10.26 -24.86 -10.19
CA THR A 295 9.74 -26.24 -10.19
C THR A 295 10.84 -27.32 -10.20
N LEU A 296 12.09 -26.95 -10.51
CA LEU A 296 13.26 -27.85 -10.46
C LEU A 296 13.99 -27.83 -9.11
N LEU A 297 13.62 -26.92 -8.20
CA LEU A 297 14.22 -26.76 -6.87
C LEU A 297 13.27 -27.18 -5.72
N THR A 298 12.09 -27.71 -6.06
CA THR A 298 11.18 -28.45 -5.18
C THR A 298 11.21 -29.93 -5.52
#